data_AF-A0A2G9P314-F1
#
_entry.id   AF-A0A2G9P314-F1
#
_cell.length_a   1.000
_cell.length_b   1.000
_cell.length_c   1.000
_cell.angle_alpha   90.00
_cell.angle_beta   90.00
_cell.angle_gamma   90.00
#
_symmetry.space_group_name_H-M   'P 1'
#
loop_
_entity.id
_entity.type
_entity.pdbx_description
1 polymer ?
#
loop_
_entity_poly.entity_id
_entity_poly.type
_entity_poly.pdbx_seq_one_letter_code
_entity_poly.pdbx_strand_id
1 'polypeptide(L)'
;MNQKIVTKGKIDKKQEKLKTLETILQNHSYGCVNELNDQKGSLGIIKPEILEMTFEDRKKIEDTVQLTLDSEVKFLTAGNFEKVPVIKYRCPKCTAKNGFHKQQLLAWEAYEWMRNNKSNIEQLWENLRLEDPEYEKYFLVGNQAYHLRSFMIISVIRFKKI
;
A
#
# COMPACT_ATOMS: atom_id res chain seq x y z
N MET A 1 -26.88 2.87 -6.65
CA MET A 1 -26.74 3.25 -8.08
C MET A 1 -25.47 2.61 -8.61
N ASN A 2 -25.55 1.72 -9.61
CA ASN A 2 -24.36 1.22 -10.30
C ASN A 2 -23.88 2.30 -11.27
N GLN A 3 -22.87 3.07 -10.86
CA GLN A 3 -22.20 3.98 -11.78
C GLN A 3 -21.48 3.12 -12.84
N LYS A 4 -21.84 3.32 -14.10
CA LYS A 4 -21.18 2.62 -15.21
C LYS A 4 -19.74 3.13 -15.28
N ILE A 5 -18.78 2.25 -14.99
CA ILE A 5 -17.37 2.54 -15.18
C ILE A 5 -17.16 2.68 -16.69
N VAL A 6 -16.78 3.87 -17.15
CA VAL A 6 -16.50 4.16 -18.56
C VAL A 6 -15.01 4.42 -18.71
N THR A 7 -14.35 3.59 -19.52
CA THR A 7 -12.95 3.83 -19.91
C THR A 7 -12.87 5.12 -20.70
N LYS A 8 -12.17 6.13 -20.16
CA LYS A 8 -12.01 7.45 -20.79
C LYS A 8 -10.91 7.51 -21.86
N GLY A 9 -10.12 6.45 -21.99
CA GLY A 9 -9.05 6.34 -22.97
C GLY A 9 -7.92 5.45 -22.48
N LYS A 10 -6.88 5.32 -23.31
CA LYS A 10 -5.63 4.63 -23.01
C LYS A 10 -4.48 5.53 -23.42
N ILE A 11 -3.48 5.63 -22.56
CA ILE A 11 -2.23 6.33 -22.88
C ILE A 11 -1.21 5.27 -23.26
N ASP A 12 -0.62 5.35 -24.46
CA ASP A 12 0.35 4.36 -24.93
C ASP A 12 1.80 4.83 -24.72
N LYS A 13 2.06 6.14 -24.83
CA LYS A 13 3.41 6.69 -24.70
C LYS A 13 3.86 6.76 -23.25
N LYS A 14 5.06 6.24 -22.96
CA LYS A 14 5.66 6.22 -21.62
C LYS A 14 5.75 7.61 -20.98
N GLN A 15 6.18 8.61 -21.75
CA GLN A 15 6.31 9.99 -21.24
C GLN A 15 4.97 10.60 -20.82
N GLU A 16 3.93 10.38 -21.62
CA GLU A 16 2.57 10.86 -21.30
C GLU A 16 2.02 10.14 -20.05
N LYS A 17 2.28 8.83 -19.89
CA LYS A 17 1.91 8.08 -18.67
C LYS A 17 2.58 8.66 -17.42
N LEU A 18 3.88 8.95 -17.49
CA LEU A 18 4.62 9.51 -16.37
C LEU A 18 4.09 10.90 -16.01
N LYS A 19 3.82 11.75 -17.00
CA LYS A 19 3.22 13.07 -16.78
C LYS A 19 1.84 12.99 -16.12
N THR A 20 0.99 12.04 -16.55
CA THR A 20 -0.32 11.81 -15.92
C THR A 20 -0.16 11.31 -14.49
N LEU A 21 0.77 10.39 -14.24
CA LEU A 21 1.08 9.90 -12.90
C LEU A 21 1.54 11.05 -12.00
N GLU A 22 2.49 11.87 -12.44
CA GLU A 22 2.96 13.05 -11.72
C GLU A 22 1.81 14.00 -11.38
N THR A 23 0.88 14.23 -12.32
CA THR A 23 -0.30 15.07 -12.09
C THR A 23 -1.20 14.48 -11.00
N ILE A 24 -1.46 13.17 -11.03
CA ILE A 24 -2.24 12.49 -9.99
C ILE A 24 -1.55 12.61 -8.63
N LEU A 25 -0.24 12.38 -8.59
CA LEU A 25 0.55 12.48 -7.37
C LEU A 25 0.54 13.91 -6.83
N GLN A 26 0.67 14.93 -7.66
CA GLN A 26 0.61 16.34 -7.23
C GLN A 26 -0.75 16.72 -6.64
N ASN A 27 -1.85 16.25 -7.24
CA ASN A 27 -3.21 16.63 -6.84
C ASN A 27 -3.75 15.84 -5.65
N HIS A 28 -3.23 14.64 -5.40
CA HIS A 28 -3.77 13.71 -4.40
C HIS A 28 -2.76 13.32 -3.31
N SER A 29 -1.58 13.93 -3.31
CA SER A 29 -0.61 13.75 -2.22
C SER A 29 -0.95 14.62 -1.03
N TYR A 30 -0.90 14.02 0.16
CA TYR A 30 -1.09 14.67 1.44
C TYR A 30 0.25 14.85 2.16
N GLY A 31 0.32 15.88 3.01
CA GLY A 31 1.50 16.14 3.84
C GLY A 31 1.63 15.13 4.99
N CYS A 32 0.51 14.56 5.45
CA CYS A 32 0.45 13.55 6.51
C CYS A 32 -0.85 12.73 6.45
N VAL A 33 -0.81 11.49 6.97
CA VAL A 33 -2.02 10.67 7.16
C VAL A 33 -3.00 11.32 8.15
N ASN A 34 -2.50 12.04 9.15
CA ASN A 34 -3.37 12.72 10.11
C ASN A 34 -4.15 13.87 9.46
N GLU A 35 -3.52 14.61 8.54
CA GLU A 35 -4.21 15.64 7.75
C GLU A 35 -5.38 15.04 6.95
N LEU A 36 -5.13 13.90 6.29
CA LEU A 36 -6.17 13.15 5.57
C LEU A 36 -7.31 12.74 6.52
N ASN A 37 -6.98 12.22 7.71
CA ASN A 37 -7.96 11.84 8.72
C ASN A 37 -8.78 13.03 9.24
N ASP A 38 -8.14 14.17 9.49
CA ASP A 38 -8.80 15.38 9.99
C ASP A 38 -9.81 15.95 8.98
N GLN A 39 -9.51 15.80 7.68
CA GLN A 39 -10.43 16.10 6.58
C GLN A 39 -11.51 15.03 6.36
N LYS A 40 -11.55 13.98 7.21
CA LYS A 40 -12.42 12.80 7.06
C LYS A 40 -12.26 12.08 5.72
N GLY A 41 -11.08 12.20 5.09
CA GLY A 41 -10.75 11.46 3.89
C GLY A 41 -10.53 9.98 4.20
N SER A 42 -10.93 9.10 3.29
CA SER A 42 -10.77 7.65 3.44
C SER A 42 -9.59 7.09 2.65
N LEU A 43 -9.07 7.84 1.68
CA LEU A 43 -8.04 7.43 0.75
C LEU A 43 -7.12 8.62 0.43
N GLY A 44 -5.81 8.40 0.37
CA GLY A 44 -4.86 9.44 -0.01
C GLY A 44 -3.49 8.88 -0.38
N ILE A 45 -2.66 9.72 -0.99
CA ILE A 45 -1.30 9.37 -1.37
C ILE A 45 -0.32 10.07 -0.43
N ILE A 46 0.71 9.37 0.01
CA ILE A 46 1.77 9.93 0.87
C ILE A 46 3.12 9.66 0.20
N LYS A 47 4.01 10.66 0.23
CA LYS A 47 5.43 10.47 -0.10
C LYS A 47 6.19 10.13 1.18
N PRO A 48 6.60 8.87 1.39
CA PRO A 48 7.23 8.46 2.64
C PRO A 48 8.74 8.74 2.65
N GLU A 49 9.26 9.13 3.80
CA GLU A 49 10.64 8.86 4.22
C GLU A 49 10.63 7.55 5.01
N ILE A 50 11.10 6.45 4.42
CA ILE A 50 11.07 5.12 5.05
C ILE A 50 12.16 5.04 6.11
N LEU A 51 11.78 4.67 7.34
CA LEU A 51 12.67 4.58 8.49
C LEU A 51 13.00 3.12 8.82
N GLU A 52 12.03 2.23 8.66
CA GLU A 52 12.16 0.83 9.05
C GLU A 52 11.13 -0.02 8.29
N MET A 53 11.52 -1.23 7.90
CA MET A 53 10.63 -2.22 7.31
C MET A 53 10.83 -3.52 8.07
N THR A 54 9.75 -4.08 8.59
CA THR A 54 9.79 -5.27 9.44
C THR A 54 8.62 -6.19 9.15
N PHE A 55 8.76 -7.44 9.58
CA PHE A 55 7.67 -8.40 9.63
C PHE A 55 7.27 -8.62 11.09
N GLU A 56 6.03 -8.33 11.41
CA GLU A 56 5.46 -8.63 12.73
C GLU A 56 4.73 -9.97 12.73
N ASP A 57 4.75 -10.66 13.86
CA ASP A 57 3.93 -11.85 14.06
C ASP A 57 2.46 -11.47 14.18
N ARG A 58 1.63 -12.16 13.40
CA ARG A 58 0.18 -12.05 13.47
C ARG A 58 -0.29 -12.69 14.77
N LYS A 59 -0.96 -11.90 15.61
CA LYS A 59 -1.51 -12.36 16.90
C LYS A 59 -2.54 -13.50 16.77
N LYS A 60 -3.29 -13.52 15.67
CA LYS A 60 -4.29 -14.55 15.37
C LYS A 60 -4.32 -14.82 13.88
N ILE A 61 -3.94 -16.03 13.50
CA ILE A 61 -4.03 -16.53 12.13
C ILE A 61 -5.47 -16.95 11.90
N GLU A 62 -6.03 -16.56 10.76
CA GLU A 62 -7.34 -17.04 10.35
C GLU A 62 -7.22 -18.46 9.79
N ASP A 63 -7.92 -19.41 10.40
CA ASP A 63 -7.98 -20.80 9.90
C ASP A 63 -8.96 -20.95 8.73
N THR A 64 -9.80 -19.94 8.50
CA THR A 64 -10.76 -19.92 7.42
C THR A 64 -10.06 -19.61 6.10
N VAL A 65 -10.14 -20.56 5.17
CA VAL A 65 -9.75 -20.37 3.77
C VAL A 65 -10.98 -19.93 2.99
N GLN A 66 -10.84 -18.89 2.16
CA GLN A 66 -11.91 -18.50 1.25
C GLN A 66 -11.87 -19.46 0.05
N LEU A 67 -13.03 -20.00 -0.32
CA LEU A 67 -13.14 -20.82 -1.52
C LEU A 67 -13.43 -19.92 -2.72
N THR A 68 -12.87 -20.28 -3.87
CA THR A 68 -13.27 -19.72 -5.16
C THR A 68 -14.71 -20.14 -5.52
N LEU A 69 -15.33 -19.49 -6.50
CA LEU A 69 -16.71 -19.77 -6.92
C LEU A 69 -16.91 -21.24 -7.38
N ASP A 70 -15.86 -21.86 -7.90
CA ASP A 70 -15.80 -23.27 -8.31
C ASP A 70 -15.40 -24.21 -7.14
N SER A 71 -15.09 -23.68 -5.96
CA SER A 71 -14.69 -24.42 -4.75
C SER A 71 -13.42 -25.27 -4.89
N GLU A 72 -12.65 -25.13 -5.97
CA GLU A 72 -11.46 -25.96 -6.23
C GLU A 72 -10.18 -25.36 -5.63
N VAL A 73 -10.12 -24.04 -5.45
CA VAL A 73 -8.90 -23.35 -5.00
C VAL A 73 -9.12 -22.69 -3.64
N LYS A 74 -8.26 -23.06 -2.68
CA LYS A 74 -8.14 -22.35 -1.41
C LYS A 74 -7.46 -21.01 -1.66
N PHE A 75 -8.20 -19.92 -1.49
CA PHE A 75 -7.71 -18.57 -1.59
C PHE A 75 -7.24 -18.09 -0.22
N LEU A 76 -5.94 -17.80 -0.10
CA LEU A 76 -5.37 -17.23 1.12
C LEU A 76 -5.60 -15.72 1.13
N THR A 77 -6.35 -15.24 2.11
CA THR A 77 -6.44 -13.83 2.45
C THR A 77 -5.21 -13.40 3.25
N ALA A 78 -5.02 -12.09 3.43
CA ALA A 78 -3.94 -11.56 4.26
C ALA A 78 -3.98 -12.09 5.73
N GLY A 79 -5.16 -12.52 6.21
CA GLY A 79 -5.38 -13.09 7.53
C GLY A 79 -4.75 -14.48 7.74
N ASN A 80 -4.48 -15.20 6.65
CA ASN A 80 -3.88 -16.54 6.71
C ASN A 80 -2.34 -16.53 6.81
N PHE A 81 -1.70 -15.36 6.76
CA PHE A 81 -0.24 -15.24 6.85
C PHE A 81 0.22 -14.98 8.29
N GLU A 82 1.20 -15.76 8.75
CA GLU A 82 1.82 -15.61 10.08
C GLU A 82 2.57 -14.29 10.22
N LYS A 83 3.18 -13.82 9.13
CA LYS A 83 3.98 -12.59 9.09
C LYS A 83 3.20 -11.47 8.43
N VAL A 84 3.24 -10.29 9.04
CA VAL A 84 2.60 -9.08 8.53
C VAL A 84 3.69 -8.05 8.18
N PRO A 85 3.79 -7.63 6.91
CA PRO A 85 4.72 -6.57 6.53
C PRO A 85 4.27 -5.23 7.15
N VAL A 86 5.16 -4.56 7.86
CA VAL A 86 4.94 -3.28 8.54
C VAL A 86 6.02 -2.29 8.13
N ILE A 87 5.60 -1.09 7.77
CA ILE A 87 6.50 0.00 7.39
C ILE A 87 6.37 1.13 8.40
N LYS A 88 7.52 1.53 8.94
CA LYS A 88 7.69 2.74 9.73
C LYS A 88 8.23 3.83 8.82
N TYR A 89 7.53 4.96 8.76
CA TYR A 89 7.90 6.05 7.86
C TYR A 89 7.49 7.42 8.42
N ARG A 90 8.11 8.47 7.90
CA ARG A 90 7.74 9.86 8.17
C ARG A 90 7.11 10.48 6.92
N CYS A 91 6.03 11.23 7.10
CA CYS A 91 5.43 12.02 6.03
C CYS A 91 6.17 13.35 5.84
N PRO A 92 6.03 14.05 4.69
CA PRO A 92 6.75 15.30 4.45
C PRO A 92 6.41 16.41 5.45
N LYS A 93 5.18 16.44 5.96
CA LYS A 93 4.69 17.35 7.02
C LYS A 93 4.11 16.55 8.18
N CYS A 94 4.86 15.55 8.65
CA CYS A 94 4.39 14.59 9.65
C CYS A 94 3.90 15.27 10.94
N THR A 95 2.64 15.04 11.31
CA THR A 95 2.04 15.51 12.57
C THR A 95 1.72 14.35 13.52
N ALA A 96 2.30 13.17 13.30
CA ALA A 96 2.17 12.04 14.21
C ALA A 96 2.81 12.37 15.57
N LYS A 97 2.15 12.01 16.67
CA LYS A 97 2.63 12.29 18.04
C LYS A 97 4.05 11.77 18.30
N ASN A 98 4.40 10.62 17.73
CA ASN A 98 5.71 10.00 17.88
C ASN A 98 6.72 10.43 16.81
N GLY A 99 6.36 11.37 15.92
CA GLY A 99 7.19 11.84 14.80
C GLY A 99 7.25 10.88 13.60
N PHE A 100 6.54 9.75 13.63
CA PHE A 100 6.46 8.77 12.55
C PHE A 100 5.12 8.03 12.55
N HIS A 101 4.77 7.42 11.42
CA HIS A 101 3.71 6.44 11.28
C HIS A 101 4.30 5.03 11.26
N LYS A 102 3.57 4.08 11.81
CA LYS A 102 3.85 2.66 11.71
C LYS A 102 2.57 1.99 11.22
N GLN A 103 2.60 1.48 9.99
CA GLN A 103 1.41 0.98 9.31
C GLN A 103 1.68 -0.37 8.65
N GLN A 104 0.66 -1.21 8.65
CA GLN A 104 0.66 -2.44 7.87
C GLN A 104 0.66 -2.12 6.37
N LEU A 105 1.46 -2.87 5.61
CA LEU A 105 1.35 -2.97 4.16
C LEU A 105 0.31 -4.04 3.81
N LEU A 106 -0.94 -3.62 3.63
CA LEU A 106 -2.05 -4.46 3.15
C LEU A 106 -2.20 -4.37 1.63
N ALA A 107 -1.11 -4.61 0.90
CA ALA A 107 -1.10 -4.55 -0.57
C ALA A 107 -1.12 -5.95 -1.18
N TRP A 108 -1.96 -6.16 -2.20
CA TRP A 108 -2.13 -7.46 -2.86
C TRP A 108 -0.80 -8.01 -3.38
N GLU A 109 0.00 -7.17 -4.04
CA GLU A 109 1.30 -7.54 -4.59
C GLU A 109 2.28 -8.06 -3.53
N ALA A 110 2.17 -7.58 -2.29
CA ALA A 110 3.04 -8.01 -1.20
C ALA A 110 2.68 -9.42 -0.72
N TYR A 111 1.39 -9.68 -0.50
CA TYR A 111 0.92 -10.99 -0.06
C TYR A 111 1.03 -12.06 -1.15
N GLU A 112 0.86 -11.70 -2.42
CA GLU A 112 1.15 -12.61 -3.55
C GLU A 112 2.63 -13.00 -3.57
N TRP A 113 3.53 -12.03 -3.40
CA TRP A 113 4.97 -12.30 -3.32
C TRP A 113 5.30 -13.23 -2.15
N MET A 114 4.80 -12.92 -0.95
CA MET A 114 4.99 -13.75 0.24
C MET A 114 4.42 -15.17 0.07
N ARG A 115 3.29 -15.31 -0.64
CA ARG A 115 2.68 -16.62 -0.93
C ARG A 115 3.63 -17.50 -1.75
N ASN A 116 4.26 -16.89 -2.76
CA ASN A 116 5.15 -17.58 -3.70
C ASN A 116 6.59 -17.75 -3.18
N ASN A 117 6.99 -16.98 -2.15
CA ASN A 117 8.38 -16.92 -1.67
C ASN A 117 8.47 -17.11 -0.14
N LYS A 118 7.81 -18.15 0.39
CA LYS A 118 7.67 -18.37 1.85
C LYS A 118 8.99 -18.43 2.64
N SER A 119 10.06 -18.95 2.04
CA SER A 119 11.37 -19.04 2.69
C SER A 119 12.17 -17.73 2.66
N ASN A 120 11.80 -16.77 1.80
CA ASN A 120 12.58 -15.58 1.50
C ASN A 120 11.71 -14.31 1.55
N ILE A 121 10.79 -14.22 2.53
CA ILE A 121 9.84 -13.09 2.61
C ILE A 121 10.53 -11.72 2.73
N GLU A 122 11.76 -11.67 3.27
CA GLU A 122 12.55 -10.44 3.39
C GLU A 122 12.89 -9.78 2.05
N GLN A 123 12.95 -10.56 0.95
CA GLN A 123 13.17 -10.01 -0.39
C GLN A 123 11.97 -9.22 -0.92
N LEU A 124 10.85 -9.19 -0.20
CA LEU A 124 9.70 -8.36 -0.52
C LEU A 124 10.11 -6.88 -0.70
N TRP A 125 10.95 -6.36 0.18
CA TRP A 125 11.32 -4.93 0.20
C TRP A 125 12.11 -4.54 -1.05
N GLU A 126 13.03 -5.40 -1.47
CA GLU A 126 13.79 -5.27 -2.71
C GLU A 126 12.87 -5.34 -3.94
N ASN A 127 11.94 -6.30 -3.98
CA ASN A 127 10.99 -6.46 -5.08
C ASN A 127 10.01 -5.28 -5.20
N LEU A 128 9.67 -4.66 -4.08
CA LEU A 128 8.92 -3.40 -4.02
C LEU A 128 9.79 -2.17 -4.28
N ARG A 129 11.10 -2.33 -4.52
CA ARG A 129 12.08 -1.25 -4.77
C ARG A 129 12.05 -0.18 -3.68
N LEU A 130 11.73 -0.54 -2.44
CA LEU A 130 11.58 0.44 -1.35
C LEU A 130 12.94 1.05 -0.94
N GLU A 131 14.00 0.27 -1.06
CA GLU A 131 15.38 0.67 -0.72
C GLU A 131 16.13 1.31 -1.89
N ASP A 132 15.62 1.15 -3.12
CA ASP A 132 16.33 1.53 -4.34
C ASP A 132 16.26 3.04 -4.60
N PRO A 133 17.34 3.83 -4.42
CA PRO A 133 17.29 5.29 -4.54
C PRO A 133 16.99 5.78 -5.96
N GLU A 134 17.10 4.93 -6.99
CA GLU A 134 16.73 5.26 -8.37
C GLU A 134 15.22 5.34 -8.56
N TYR A 135 14.42 4.84 -7.60
CA TYR A 135 12.96 4.88 -7.67
C TYR A 135 12.38 5.96 -6.75
N GLU A 136 11.38 6.67 -7.26
CA GLU A 136 10.43 7.41 -6.45
C GLU A 136 9.38 6.44 -5.90
N LYS A 137 8.97 6.64 -4.64
CA LYS A 137 7.96 5.81 -3.97
C LYS A 137 6.89 6.70 -3.36
N TYR A 138 5.65 6.22 -3.47
CA TYR A 138 4.50 6.78 -2.80
C TYR A 138 3.66 5.64 -2.23
N PHE A 139 3.05 5.88 -1.08
CA PHE A 139 2.10 4.97 -0.47
C PHE A 139 0.69 5.45 -0.76
N LEU A 140 -0.11 4.58 -1.37
CA LEU A 140 -1.56 4.73 -1.33
C LEU A 140 -2.04 4.22 0.01
N VAL A 141 -2.60 5.10 0.83
CA VAL A 141 -3.14 4.76 2.15
C VAL A 141 -4.65 4.82 2.15
N GLY A 142 -5.27 3.88 2.87
CA GLY A 142 -6.72 3.82 3.05
C GLY A 142 -7.09 3.46 4.48
N ASN A 143 -8.27 3.88 4.93
CA ASN A 143 -8.81 3.49 6.23
C ASN A 143 -9.81 2.32 6.12
N GLN A 144 -10.14 1.73 7.27
CA GLN A 144 -11.15 0.68 7.35
C GLN A 144 -12.54 1.29 7.59
N ALA A 145 -13.58 0.71 7.00
CA ALA A 145 -14.96 1.20 7.14
C ALA A 145 -15.41 1.38 8.61
N TYR A 146 -15.04 0.42 9.48
CA TYR A 146 -15.38 0.45 10.91
C TYR A 146 -14.32 1.12 11.79
N HIS A 147 -13.13 1.40 11.24
CA HIS A 147 -12.03 2.05 11.96
C HIS A 147 -11.47 3.20 11.11
N LEU A 148 -12.28 4.25 10.95
CA LEU A 148 -12.00 5.39 10.08
C LEU A 148 -10.70 6.14 10.40
N ARG A 149 -10.18 6.01 11.63
CA ARG A 149 -8.92 6.61 12.08
C ARG A 149 -7.71 5.69 11.91
N SER A 150 -7.92 4.44 11.53
CA SER A 150 -6.87 3.44 11.34
C SER A 150 -6.58 3.31 9.85
N PHE A 151 -5.42 3.82 9.45
CA PHE A 151 -4.96 3.77 8.06
C PHE A 151 -3.90 2.68 7.88
N MET A 152 -3.94 2.06 6.69
CA MET A 152 -2.97 1.08 6.21
C MET A 152 -2.46 1.49 4.83
N ILE A 153 -1.30 0.97 4.46
CA ILE A 153 -0.77 1.13 3.10
C ILE A 153 -1.41 0.02 2.25
N ILE A 154 -2.21 0.40 1.26
CA ILE A 154 -2.93 -0.56 0.40
C ILE A 154 -2.26 -0.77 -0.96
N SER A 155 -1.30 0.09 -1.33
CA SER A 155 -0.47 -0.11 -2.53
C SER A 155 0.81 0.73 -2.46
N VAL A 156 1.88 0.24 -3.10
CA VAL A 156 3.14 0.97 -3.29
C VAL A 156 3.26 1.42 -4.75
N ILE A 157 3.10 2.72 -4.97
CA ILE A 157 3.31 3.36 -6.27
C ILE A 157 4.80 3.64 -6.40
N ARG A 158 5.43 3.12 -7.45
CA ARG A 158 6.87 3.28 -7.69
C ARG A 158 7.21 3.43 -9.16
N PHE A 159 8.17 4.29 -9.45
CA PHE A 159 8.68 4.52 -10.80
C PHE A 159 10.13 4.99 -10.76
N LYS A 160 10.91 4.59 -11.76
CA LYS A 160 12.31 4.98 -11.89
C LYS A 160 12.40 6.47 -12.23
N LYS A 161 13.30 7.18 -11.56
CA LYS A 161 13.67 8.57 -11.86
C LYS A 161 14.22 8.65 -13.30
N ILE A 162 13.90 9.74 -13.99
CA ILE A 162 14.43 10.04 -15.33
C ILE A 162 15.71 10.86 -15.17
#